data_AF-A0A4Q6BNK2-F1
#
_entry.id   AF-A0A4Q6BNK2-F1
#
_cell.length_a   1.000
_cell.length_b   1.000
_cell.length_c   1.000
_cell.angle_alpha   90.00
_cell.angle_beta   90.00
_cell.angle_gamma   90.00
#
_symmetry.space_group_name_H-M   'P 1'
#
loop_
_entity.id
_entity.type
_entity.pdbx_description
1 polymer ?
#
loop_
_entity_poly.entity_id
_entity_poly.type
_entity_poly.pdbx_seq_one_letter_code
_entity_poly.pdbx_strand_id
1 'polypeptide(L)' 'ASEATAMLIPEIFKKLKFHRLEFAIEPQNKASIRVAKSLGLHKEGLRKHYWPTNYPKPSKEWSDQVIYVATPELFRIS' A
#
# COMPACT_ATOMS: atom_id res chain seq x y z
N ALA A 1 10.01 9.34 -2.52
CA ALA A 1 8.91 8.36 -2.50
C ALA A 1 7.79 8.79 -1.53
N SER A 2 8.10 9.05 -0.25
CA SER A 2 7.13 9.52 0.76
C SER A 2 6.36 10.78 0.34
N GLU A 3 7.04 11.80 -0.18
CA GLU A 3 6.41 13.08 -0.59
C GLU A 3 5.40 12.90 -1.73
N ALA A 4 5.77 12.15 -2.78
CA ALA A 4 4.87 11.85 -3.89
C ALA A 4 3.63 11.07 -3.44
N THR A 5 3.81 10.06 -2.57
CA THR A 5 2.68 9.30 -2.01
C THR A 5 1.78 10.19 -1.13
N ALA A 6 2.38 11.05 -0.30
CA ALA A 6 1.63 11.99 0.54
C ALA A 6 0.77 12.96 -0.29
N MET A 7 1.32 13.49 -1.39
CA MET A 7 0.60 14.41 -2.28
C MET A 7 -0.51 13.72 -3.08
N LEU A 8 -0.30 12.48 -3.51
CA LEU A 8 -1.26 11.77 -4.36
C LEU A 8 -2.51 11.32 -3.59
N ILE A 9 -2.39 10.92 -2.31
CA ILE A 9 -3.53 10.41 -1.54
C ILE A 9 -4.71 11.41 -1.50
N PRO A 10 -4.52 12.70 -1.15
CA PRO A 10 -5.59 13.68 -1.17
C PRO A 10 -6.14 13.94 -2.57
N GLU A 11 -5.29 13.98 -3.59
CA GLU A 11 -5.70 14.22 -4.98
C GLU A 11 -6.57 13.08 -5.51
N ILE A 12 -6.20 11.84 -5.21
CA ILE A 12 -6.97 10.65 -5.62
C ILE A 12 -8.35 10.64 -4.95
N PHE A 13 -8.45 10.96 -3.65
CA PHE A 13 -9.75 11.04 -2.98
C PHE A 13 -10.60 12.23 -3.46
N LYS A 14 -10.01 13.41 -3.64
CA LYS A 14 -10.75 14.62 -4.00
C LYS A 14 -11.17 14.65 -5.46
N LYS A 15 -10.25 14.31 -6.38
CA LYS A 15 -10.46 14.43 -7.83
C LYS A 15 -10.96 13.15 -8.46
N LEU A 16 -10.38 12.01 -8.08
CA LEU A 16 -10.75 10.73 -8.66
C LEU A 16 -11.86 10.01 -7.88
N LYS A 17 -12.26 10.54 -6.72
CA LYS A 17 -13.40 10.06 -5.91
C LYS A 17 -13.32 8.58 -5.53
N PHE A 18 -12.11 8.06 -5.35
CA PHE A 18 -11.94 6.73 -4.77
C PHE A 18 -12.32 6.74 -3.29
N HIS A 19 -12.87 5.63 -2.81
CA HIS A 19 -13.25 5.47 -1.40
C HIS A 19 -12.12 4.84 -0.56
N ARG A 20 -11.12 4.26 -1.24
CA ARG A 20 -10.07 3.46 -0.61
C ARG A 20 -8.88 3.28 -1.52
N LEU A 21 -7.69 3.29 -0.93
CA LEU A 21 -6.43 2.92 -1.57
C LEU A 21 -5.79 1.76 -0.80
N GLU A 22 -5.35 0.73 -1.53
CA GLU A 22 -4.60 -0.39 -0.96
C GLU A 22 -3.14 -0.33 -1.39
N PHE A 23 -2.26 -0.61 -0.43
CA PHE A 23 -0.82 -0.69 -0.61
C PHE A 23 -0.38 -2.09 -0.18
N ALA A 24 -0.14 -2.96 -1.14
CA ALA A 24 0.47 -4.27 -0.92
C ALA A 24 1.99 -4.10 -0.88
N ILE A 25 2.60 -4.45 0.25
CA ILE A 25 4.04 -4.27 0.49
C ILE A 25 4.65 -5.59 0.93
N GLU A 26 5.73 -6.00 0.26
CA GLU A 26 6.49 -7.18 0.67
C GLU A 26 6.94 -7.06 2.13
N PRO A 27 6.76 -8.09 2.99
CA PRO A 27 7.09 -8.04 4.41
C PRO A 27 8.57 -7.67 4.69
N GLN A 28 9.47 -8.02 3.78
CA GLN A 28 10.90 -7.68 3.84
C GLN A 28 11.20 -6.22 3.48
N ASN A 29 10.31 -5.52 2.78
CA ASN A 29 10.53 -4.13 2.38
C ASN A 29 10.26 -3.16 3.54
N LYS A 30 11.22 -3.10 4.46
CA LYS A 30 11.14 -2.27 5.68
C LYS A 30 11.09 -0.77 5.34
N ALA A 31 11.67 -0.35 4.22
CA ALA A 31 11.64 1.05 3.80
C ALA A 31 10.20 1.49 3.46
N SER A 32 9.49 0.75 2.60
CA SER A 32 8.10 1.05 2.27
C SER A 32 7.16 0.91 3.46
N ILE A 33 7.40 -0.07 4.35
CA ILE A 33 6.64 -0.19 5.61
C ILE A 33 6.81 1.06 6.48
N ARG A 34 8.02 1.64 6.56
CA ARG A 34 8.24 2.89 7.30
C ARG A 34 7.47 4.05 6.69
N VAL A 35 7.44 4.16 5.36
CA VAL A 35 6.68 5.19 4.65
C VAL A 35 5.17 5.02 4.91
N ALA A 36 4.64 3.81 4.81
CA ALA A 36 3.23 3.54 5.09
C ALA A 36 2.83 3.97 6.51
N LYS A 37 3.67 3.64 7.50
CA LYS A 37 3.49 4.08 8.89
C LYS A 37 3.58 5.60 9.03
N SER A 38 4.58 6.25 8.42
CA SER A 38 4.75 7.71 8.55
C SER A 38 3.61 8.49 7.91
N LEU A 39 2.97 7.95 6.88
CA LEU A 39 1.82 8.56 6.22
C LEU A 39 0.48 8.29 6.94
N GLY A 40 0.49 7.56 8.06
CA GLY A 40 -0.72 7.23 8.80
C GLY A 40 -1.61 6.18 8.13
N LEU A 41 -1.07 5.39 7.20
CA LEU A 41 -1.82 4.29 6.59
C LEU A 41 -2.16 3.24 7.64
N HIS A 42 -3.39 2.73 7.58
CA HIS A 42 -3.84 1.69 8.50
C HIS A 42 -3.37 0.31 8.02
N LYS A 43 -2.75 -0.48 8.91
CA LYS A 43 -2.34 -1.86 8.60
C LYS A 43 -3.51 -2.81 8.82
N GLU A 44 -3.99 -3.46 7.77
CA GLU A 44 -5.11 -4.40 7.88
C GLU A 44 -4.68 -5.85 8.08
N GLY A 45 -3.53 -6.28 7.52
CA GLY A 45 -3.14 -7.67 7.67
C GLY A 45 -2.02 -8.14 6.74
N LEU A 46 -1.81 -9.45 6.73
CA LEU A 46 -0.91 -10.16 5.84
C LEU A 46 -1.73 -11.04 4.90
N ARG A 47 -1.65 -10.80 3.59
CA ARG A 47 -2.17 -11.72 2.57
C ARG A 47 -1.07 -12.71 2.20
N LYS A 48 -1.28 -13.99 2.51
CA LYS A 48 -0.32 -15.05 2.21
C LYS A 48 -0.43 -15.48 0.74
N HIS A 49 0.71 -15.81 0.12
CA HIS A 49 0.77 -16.29 -1.26
C HIS A 49 -0.05 -15.42 -2.24
N TYR A 50 0.04 -14.10 -2.09
CA TYR A 50 -0.85 -13.15 -2.77
C TYR A 50 -0.31 -12.69 -4.12
N TRP A 51 1.02 -12.51 -4.22
CA TRP A 51 1.64 -11.96 -5.42
C TRP A 51 2.52 -13.01 -6.11
N PRO A 52 2.25 -13.38 -7.37
CA PRO A 52 3.10 -14.31 -8.09
C PRO A 52 4.40 -13.62 -8.47
N THR A 53 5.52 -14.12 -7.98
CA THR A 53 6.85 -13.62 -8.36
C THR A 53 7.33 -14.38 -9.59
N ASN A 54 7.00 -13.84 -10.76
CA ASN A 54 7.45 -14.40 -12.04
C ASN A 54 8.35 -13.39 -12.78
N TYR A 55 9.40 -12.88 -12.14
CA TYR A 55 10.55 -12.34 -12.86
C TYR A 55 11.71 -12.02 -11.89
N PRO A 56 12.97 -12.36 -12.22
CA PRO A 56 13.44 -13.16 -13.34
C PRO A 56 13.56 -14.66 -13.00
N LYS A 57 12.98 -15.14 -11.90
CA LYS A 57 13.16 -16.53 -11.44
C LYS A 57 12.36 -17.55 -12.28
N PRO A 58 12.93 -18.75 -12.54
CA PRO A 58 12.27 -19.83 -13.29
C PRO A 58 11.17 -20.57 -12.50
N SER A 59 11.15 -20.49 -11.16
CA SER A 59 10.10 -21.05 -10.30
C SER A 59 8.97 -20.05 -10.06
N LYS A 60 7.72 -20.51 -10.20
CA LYS A 60 6.53 -19.76 -9.78
C LYS A 60 6.44 -19.76 -8.26
N GLU A 61 7.10 -18.79 -7.64
CA GLU A 61 6.97 -18.50 -6.21
C GLU A 61 5.81 -17.51 -5.97
N TRP A 62 5.14 -17.63 -4.84
CA TRP A 62 4.12 -16.67 -4.42
C TRP A 62 4.59 -15.98 -3.15
N SER A 63 4.66 -14.65 -3.19
CA SER A 63 5.07 -13.85 -2.04
C SER A 63 3.89 -13.37 -1.22
N ASP A 64 4.12 -13.29 0.09
CA ASP A 64 3.20 -12.67 1.02
C ASP A 64 3.24 -11.14 0.87
N GLN A 65 2.15 -10.47 1.21
CA GLN A 65 2.04 -9.01 1.17
C GLN A 65 1.39 -8.48 2.44
N VAL A 66 2.03 -7.52 3.10
CA VAL A 66 1.40 -6.74 4.17
C VAL A 66 0.53 -5.68 3.52
N ILE A 67 -0.74 -5.61 3.92
CA ILE A 67 -1.70 -4.67 3.37
C ILE A 67 -1.83 -3.46 4.29
N TYR A 68 -1.57 -2.30 3.70
CA TYR A 68 -1.84 -0.99 4.28
C TYR A 68 -2.92 -0.27 3.48
N VAL A 69 -3.70 0.58 4.14
CA VAL A 69 -4.86 1.22 3.52
C VAL A 69 -4.97 2.69 3.88
N ALA A 70 -5.49 3.47 2.95
CA ALA A 70 -6.00 4.81 3.17
C ALA A 70 -7.48 4.85 2.82
N THR A 71 -8.26 5.60 3.59
CA THR A 71 -9.63 5.98 3.26
C THR A 71 -9.79 7.49 3.48
N PRO A 72 -10.78 8.15 2.83
CA PRO A 72 -11.06 9.56 3.07
C PRO A 72 -11.30 9.87 4.55
N GLU A 73 -11.94 8.96 5.29
CA GLU A 73 -12.25 9.14 6.72
C GLU A 73 -10.98 9.14 7.58
N LEU A 74 -10.05 8.22 7.31
CA LEU A 74 -8.74 8.19 7.99
C LEU A 74 -7.96 9.48 7.77
N PHE A 75 -8.11 10.09 6.60
CA PHE A 75 -7.42 11.32 6.20
C PHE A 75 -8.26 12.59 6.42
N ARG A 76 -9.48 12.48 6.95
CA ARG A 76 -10.43 13.58 7.16
C ARG A 76 -10.68 14.41 5.89
N ILE A 77 -10.79 13.72 4.76
CA ILE A 77 -11.06 14.32 3.44
C ILE A 77 -12.55 14.16 3.14
N SER A 78 -13.23 15.29 2.93
CA SER A 78 -14.63 15.40 2.50
C SER A 78 -14.79 15.31 0.99
#